data_AF-A0A7K2M1N6-F1
#
_entry.id   AF-A0A7K2M1N6-F1
#
_cell.length_a   1.000
_cell.length_b   1.000
_cell.length_c   1.000
_cell.angle_alpha   90.00
_cell.angle_beta   90.00
_cell.angle_gamma   90.00
#
_symmetry.space_group_name_H-M   'P 1'
#
loop_
_entity.id
_entity.type
_entity.pdbx_description
1 polymer ?
#
loop_
_entity_poly.entity_id
_entity_poly.type
_entity_poly.pdbx_seq_one_letter_code
_entity_poly.pdbx_strand_id
1 'polypeptide(L)'
;DRWTGRALRPYPAGDWAPGDAYGEAAQALAGAGLEVHSWVVLAHNSRMGAEHPQTSVVNAYGDRYPWAPCVAQPATRAYLTDLAAEAAVRPGAHGTELESLGWYGLAHLHAHDKTAGVALGEAGQYLMSLCFCPYCRTGYGEHSLDADRLAHAVRTALEPVWRGAPEDEGWAGVEKLLGESTARATRAWREERARTL
;
A
#
# COMPACT_ATOMS: atom_id res chain seq x y z
N ASP A 1 3.97 22.16 -15.53
CA ASP A 1 4.49 20.94 -14.89
C ASP A 1 3.38 20.34 -14.02
N ARG A 2 3.12 19.03 -14.14
CA ARG A 2 1.94 18.34 -13.55
C ARG A 2 1.96 18.29 -12.01
N TRP A 3 3.13 18.52 -11.42
CA TRP A 3 3.36 18.42 -9.97
C TRP A 3 3.35 19.78 -9.26
N THR A 4 3.36 20.87 -10.02
CA THR A 4 3.42 22.23 -9.47
C THR A 4 2.24 22.50 -8.53
N GLY A 5 2.53 22.98 -7.32
CA GLY A 5 1.51 23.34 -6.33
C GLY A 5 0.85 22.16 -5.60
N ARG A 6 1.21 20.91 -5.93
CA ARG A 6 0.68 19.72 -5.24
C ARG A 6 1.42 19.47 -3.94
N ALA A 7 0.66 19.08 -2.91
CA ALA A 7 1.20 18.65 -1.63
C ALA A 7 2.01 17.35 -1.78
N LEU A 8 1.44 16.33 -2.42
CA LEU A 8 2.15 15.10 -2.77
C LEU A 8 2.77 15.24 -4.16
N ARG A 9 4.10 15.05 -4.26
CA ARG A 9 4.87 15.11 -5.50
C ARG A 9 6.15 14.25 -5.40
N PRO A 10 6.64 13.69 -6.52
CA PRO A 10 7.89 12.96 -6.52
C PRO A 10 9.06 13.91 -6.24
N TYR A 11 10.15 13.35 -5.73
CA TYR A 11 11.39 14.07 -5.54
C TYR A 11 12.32 13.84 -6.74
N PRO A 12 13.13 14.83 -7.11
CA PRO A 12 14.29 14.58 -7.96
C PRO A 12 15.16 13.49 -7.36
N ALA A 13 15.89 12.76 -8.22
CA ALA A 13 16.95 11.90 -7.76
C ALA A 13 17.95 12.70 -6.91
N GLY A 14 18.51 12.04 -5.89
CA GLY A 14 19.56 12.66 -5.07
C GLY A 14 20.90 12.70 -5.80
N ASP A 15 21.92 13.21 -5.13
CA ASP A 15 23.27 13.39 -5.69
C ASP A 15 23.93 12.09 -6.20
N TRP A 16 23.38 10.93 -5.85
CA TRP A 16 23.82 9.62 -6.34
C TRP A 16 23.44 9.34 -7.81
N ALA A 17 22.46 10.06 -8.36
CA ALA A 17 22.03 9.96 -9.76
C ALA A 17 21.68 11.35 -10.32
N PRO A 18 22.70 12.19 -10.59
CA PRO A 18 22.47 13.54 -11.10
C PRO A 18 21.93 13.52 -12.55
N GLY A 19 21.30 14.62 -12.96
CA GLY A 19 20.79 14.77 -14.33
C GLY A 19 19.63 13.84 -14.66
N ASP A 20 19.57 13.35 -15.90
CA ASP A 20 18.58 12.35 -16.35
C ASP A 20 19.22 10.97 -16.45
N ALA A 21 19.61 10.41 -15.29
CA ALA A 21 20.26 9.10 -15.22
C ALA A 21 19.44 7.98 -15.90
N TYR A 22 18.11 8.07 -15.85
CA TYR A 22 17.24 7.15 -16.60
C TYR A 22 17.44 7.32 -18.11
N GLY A 23 17.37 8.56 -18.62
CA GLY A 23 17.49 8.82 -20.06
C GLY A 23 18.85 8.39 -20.62
N GLU A 24 19.92 8.66 -19.88
CA GLU A 24 21.28 8.21 -20.23
C GLU A 24 21.37 6.67 -20.29
N ALA A 25 20.85 5.97 -19.28
CA ALA A 25 20.82 4.52 -19.26
C ALA A 25 19.95 3.95 -20.40
N ALA A 26 18.77 4.54 -20.63
CA ALA A 26 17.85 4.10 -21.67
C ALA A 26 18.46 4.25 -23.07
N GLN A 27 19.16 5.35 -23.33
CA GLN A 27 19.87 5.57 -24.60
C GLN A 27 21.01 4.56 -24.80
N ALA A 28 21.80 4.30 -23.76
CA ALA A 28 22.90 3.32 -23.84
C ALA A 28 22.38 1.90 -24.10
N LEU A 29 21.30 1.48 -23.42
CA LEU A 29 20.68 0.17 -23.61
C LEU A 29 20.03 0.04 -25.00
N ALA A 30 19.33 1.07 -25.46
CA ALA A 30 18.77 1.11 -26.81
C ALA A 30 19.86 1.05 -27.89
N GLY A 31 21.00 1.72 -27.69
CA GLY A 31 22.17 1.64 -28.57
C GLY A 31 22.79 0.23 -28.65
N ALA A 32 22.57 -0.60 -27.63
CA ALA A 32 22.93 -2.01 -27.60
C ALA A 32 21.83 -2.94 -28.15
N GLY A 33 20.70 -2.40 -28.62
CA GLY A 33 19.57 -3.16 -29.15
C GLY A 33 18.66 -3.77 -28.07
N LEU A 34 18.71 -3.25 -26.84
CA LEU A 34 17.84 -3.71 -25.74
C LEU A 34 16.63 -2.80 -25.59
N GLU A 35 15.45 -3.41 -25.44
CA GLU A 35 14.25 -2.69 -25.03
C GLU A 35 14.33 -2.33 -23.55
N VAL A 36 13.86 -1.14 -23.21
CA VAL A 36 13.92 -0.60 -21.85
C VAL A 36 12.50 -0.39 -21.36
N HIS A 37 12.18 -0.98 -20.21
CA HIS A 37 10.95 -0.67 -19.49
C HIS A 37 11.27 0.27 -18.33
N SER A 38 10.43 1.28 -18.12
CA SER A 38 10.49 2.05 -16.88
C SER A 38 9.90 1.21 -15.74
N TRP A 39 10.46 1.34 -14.54
CA TRP A 39 9.94 0.69 -13.35
C TRP A 39 9.70 1.74 -12.28
N VAL A 40 8.51 1.72 -11.68
CA VAL A 40 8.11 2.71 -10.69
C VAL A 40 7.42 2.08 -9.50
N VAL A 41 7.86 2.44 -8.30
CA VAL A 41 7.27 2.03 -7.04
C VAL A 41 6.14 2.99 -6.67
N LEU A 42 4.94 2.45 -6.48
CA LEU A 42 3.72 3.23 -6.24
C LEU A 42 3.38 3.28 -4.74
N ALA A 43 2.56 2.37 -4.22
CA ALA A 43 2.05 2.43 -2.85
C ALA A 43 3.04 1.91 -1.79
N HIS A 44 4.34 2.12 -2.03
CA HIS A 44 5.42 1.90 -1.07
C HIS A 44 6.34 3.13 -1.03
N ASN A 45 6.18 3.98 -0.01
CA ASN A 45 6.91 5.26 0.07
C ASN A 45 7.06 5.74 1.53
N SER A 46 8.11 5.26 2.21
CA SER A 46 8.41 5.64 3.61
C SER A 46 8.64 7.13 3.79
N ARG A 47 9.22 7.82 2.79
CA ARG A 47 9.43 9.26 2.84
C ARG A 47 8.11 10.02 2.83
N MET A 48 7.16 9.63 1.98
CA MET A 48 5.81 10.20 1.97
C MET A 48 5.13 10.00 3.30
N GLY A 49 5.18 8.81 3.91
CA GLY A 49 4.58 8.60 5.22
C GLY A 49 5.27 9.36 6.35
N ALA A 50 6.57 9.62 6.25
CA ALA A 50 7.29 10.45 7.23
C ALA A 50 6.91 11.94 7.12
N GLU A 51 6.84 12.48 5.90
CA GLU A 51 6.52 13.90 5.65
C GLU A 51 5.01 14.20 5.69
N HIS A 52 4.19 13.20 5.38
CA HIS A 52 2.73 13.26 5.35
C HIS A 52 2.09 12.06 6.08
N PRO A 53 2.22 11.95 7.42
CA PRO A 53 1.77 10.79 8.19
C PRO A 53 0.30 10.43 8.03
N GLN A 54 -0.54 11.40 7.68
CA GLN A 54 -1.96 11.19 7.40
C GLN A 54 -2.21 10.29 6.18
N THR A 55 -1.26 10.17 5.26
CA THR A 55 -1.39 9.33 4.06
C THR A 55 -1.28 7.84 4.37
N SER A 56 -0.60 7.48 5.47
CA SER A 56 -0.29 6.11 5.82
C SER A 56 -1.53 5.27 6.18
N VAL A 57 -1.42 3.97 5.95
CA VAL A 57 -2.29 2.96 6.58
C VAL A 57 -2.20 3.10 8.09
N VAL A 58 -3.35 2.98 8.76
CA VAL A 58 -3.49 2.98 10.22
C VAL A 58 -4.09 1.64 10.63
N ASN A 59 -3.40 0.82 11.41
CA ASN A 59 -3.91 -0.50 11.79
C ASN A 59 -5.04 -0.41 12.84
N ALA A 60 -5.60 -1.55 13.24
CA ALA A 60 -6.67 -1.61 14.23
C ALA A 60 -6.25 -1.15 15.64
N TYR A 61 -4.95 -1.05 15.92
CA TYR A 61 -4.40 -0.54 17.19
C TYR A 61 -4.12 0.96 17.15
N GLY A 62 -4.18 1.58 15.96
CA GLY A 62 -3.87 3.00 15.76
C GLY A 62 -2.43 3.26 15.28
N ASP A 63 -1.62 2.21 15.06
CA ASP A 63 -0.26 2.37 14.55
C ASP A 63 -0.28 2.77 13.08
N ARG A 64 0.67 3.62 12.70
CA ARG A 64 0.86 4.04 11.30
C ARG A 64 1.95 3.21 10.66
N TYR A 65 1.71 2.78 9.42
CA TYR A 65 2.72 2.18 8.56
C TYR A 65 3.26 3.24 7.59
N PRO A 66 4.34 3.97 7.94
CA PRO A 66 4.86 5.07 7.10
C PRO A 66 5.25 4.63 5.70
N TRP A 67 5.64 3.36 5.52
CA TRP A 67 5.95 2.78 4.22
C TRP A 67 4.72 2.54 3.34
N ALA A 68 3.51 2.48 3.90
CA ALA A 68 2.29 2.08 3.20
C ALA A 68 1.29 3.24 3.06
N PRO A 69 1.36 4.08 2.01
CA PRO A 69 0.29 5.00 1.66
C PRO A 69 -1.04 4.27 1.43
N CYS A 70 -2.13 4.80 1.99
CA CYS A 70 -3.46 4.24 1.86
C CYS A 70 -4.08 4.61 0.51
N VAL A 71 -4.24 3.62 -0.38
CA VAL A 71 -4.83 3.79 -1.73
C VAL A 71 -6.33 4.10 -1.75
N ALA A 72 -6.98 4.16 -0.59
CA ALA A 72 -8.35 4.70 -0.50
C ALA A 72 -8.38 6.24 -0.45
N GLN A 73 -7.25 6.91 -0.15
CA GLN A 73 -7.23 8.36 -0.04
C GLN A 73 -7.15 9.02 -1.43
N PRO A 74 -8.07 9.93 -1.80
CA PRO A 74 -8.07 10.58 -3.11
C PRO A 74 -6.74 11.24 -3.49
N ALA A 75 -6.08 11.91 -2.55
CA ALA A 75 -4.79 12.57 -2.80
C ALA A 75 -3.67 11.55 -3.10
N THR A 76 -3.60 10.46 -2.34
CA THR A 76 -2.66 9.35 -2.59
C THR A 76 -2.94 8.74 -3.95
N ARG A 77 -4.20 8.45 -4.29
CA ARG A 77 -4.57 7.88 -5.59
C ARG A 77 -4.14 8.76 -6.74
N ALA A 78 -4.47 10.05 -6.69
CA ALA A 78 -4.07 11.01 -7.72
C ALA A 78 -2.55 11.08 -7.87
N TYR A 79 -1.80 10.97 -6.77
CA TYR A 79 -0.34 10.89 -6.84
C TYR A 79 0.13 9.62 -7.56
N LEU A 80 -0.41 8.45 -7.21
CA LEU A 80 0.00 7.16 -7.78
C LEU A 80 -0.33 7.06 -9.28
N THR A 81 -1.55 7.45 -9.67
CA THR A 81 -1.99 7.39 -11.07
C THR A 81 -1.19 8.36 -11.94
N ASP A 82 -0.89 9.56 -11.43
CA ASP A 82 -0.07 10.51 -12.16
C ASP A 82 1.38 10.07 -12.29
N LEU A 83 1.95 9.48 -11.23
CA LEU A 83 3.29 8.92 -11.23
C LEU A 83 3.42 7.75 -12.21
N ALA A 84 2.44 6.84 -12.21
CA ALA A 84 2.37 5.73 -13.16
C ALA A 84 2.26 6.24 -14.61
N ALA A 85 1.39 7.23 -14.86
CA ALA A 85 1.26 7.82 -16.19
C ALA A 85 2.53 8.54 -16.65
N GLU A 86 3.29 9.17 -15.75
CA GLU A 86 4.58 9.77 -16.10
C GLU A 86 5.64 8.72 -16.44
N ALA A 87 5.69 7.62 -15.68
CA ALA A 87 6.60 6.51 -15.96
C ALA A 87 6.26 5.84 -17.30
N ALA A 88 4.96 5.69 -17.62
CA ALA A 88 4.43 5.10 -18.84
C ALA A 88 4.89 5.79 -20.13
N VAL A 89 5.01 7.11 -20.11
CA VAL A 89 5.33 7.91 -21.29
C VAL A 89 6.76 8.46 -21.27
N ARG A 90 7.61 7.92 -20.39
CA ARG A 90 8.98 8.41 -20.22
C ARG A 90 9.79 8.16 -21.51
N PRO A 91 10.50 9.16 -22.06
CA PRO A 91 11.28 8.99 -23.29
C PRO A 91 12.25 7.81 -23.21
N GLY A 92 12.22 6.90 -24.19
CA GLY A 92 13.03 5.68 -24.21
C GLY A 92 12.39 4.46 -23.53
N ALA A 93 11.26 4.63 -22.83
CA ALA A 93 10.47 3.50 -22.34
C ALA A 93 9.69 2.83 -23.49
N HIS A 94 9.80 1.51 -23.58
CA HIS A 94 9.01 0.63 -24.45
C HIS A 94 7.82 -0.01 -23.70
N GLY A 95 7.86 0.06 -22.37
CA GLY A 95 6.83 -0.43 -21.47
C GLY A 95 7.07 0.09 -20.05
N THR A 96 6.15 -0.24 -19.14
CA THR A 96 6.26 0.17 -17.73
C THR A 96 5.83 -0.91 -16.78
N GLU A 97 6.65 -1.13 -15.77
CA GLU A 97 6.41 -2.03 -14.65
C GLU A 97 6.00 -1.22 -13.42
N LEU A 98 4.85 -1.60 -12.85
CA LEU A 98 4.27 -0.93 -11.69
C LEU A 98 4.46 -1.82 -10.46
N GLU A 99 5.31 -1.38 -9.54
CA GLU A 99 5.51 -2.07 -8.27
C GLU A 99 4.62 -1.49 -7.17
N SER A 100 4.15 -2.37 -6.29
CA SER A 100 3.30 -2.00 -5.15
C SER A 100 2.04 -1.23 -5.61
N LEU A 101 1.45 -1.65 -6.74
CA LEU A 101 0.17 -1.11 -7.23
C LEU A 101 -0.99 -1.75 -6.45
N GLY A 102 -1.44 -1.06 -5.40
CA GLY A 102 -2.63 -1.47 -4.65
C GLY A 102 -2.45 -1.33 -3.15
N TRP A 103 -3.18 -2.14 -2.40
CA TRP A 103 -3.12 -2.07 -0.95
C TRP A 103 -1.80 -2.60 -0.41
N TYR A 104 -1.18 -1.80 0.45
CA TYR A 104 -0.02 -2.17 1.22
C TYR A 104 -0.33 -2.19 2.73
N GLY A 105 0.52 -2.80 3.54
CA GLY A 105 0.22 -3.07 4.95
C GLY A 105 1.40 -3.63 5.73
N LEU A 106 1.11 -4.48 6.71
CA LEU A 106 2.11 -4.99 7.66
C LEU A 106 3.21 -5.84 7.00
N ALA A 107 2.88 -6.59 5.93
CA ALA A 107 3.78 -7.60 5.37
C ALA A 107 5.11 -7.07 4.81
N HIS A 108 5.23 -5.75 4.57
CA HIS A 108 6.52 -5.17 4.21
C HIS A 108 7.36 -4.90 5.45
N LEU A 109 8.48 -5.61 5.54
CA LEU A 109 9.48 -5.42 6.59
C LEU A 109 10.09 -4.01 6.47
N HIS A 110 9.78 -3.14 7.41
CA HIS A 110 10.49 -1.87 7.54
C HIS A 110 11.91 -2.14 8.05
N ALA A 111 12.87 -1.26 7.73
CA ALA A 111 14.31 -1.46 7.95
C ALA A 111 14.74 -1.89 9.38
N HIS A 112 13.86 -1.77 10.38
CA HIS A 112 14.12 -2.13 11.77
C HIS A 112 12.94 -2.80 12.48
N ASP A 113 11.88 -3.25 11.78
CA ASP A 113 10.86 -4.03 12.46
C ASP A 113 11.38 -5.44 12.80
N LYS A 114 11.06 -5.91 14.00
CA LYS A 114 11.46 -7.24 14.50
C LYS A 114 10.27 -8.19 14.48
N THR A 115 9.38 -8.01 13.50
CA THR A 115 8.11 -8.72 13.36
C THR A 115 8.22 -9.99 12.52
N ALA A 116 9.29 -10.13 11.72
CA ALA A 116 9.53 -11.32 10.88
C ALA A 116 9.56 -12.65 11.65
N GLY A 117 9.85 -12.61 12.96
CA GLY A 117 9.82 -13.80 13.83
C GLY A 117 8.44 -14.14 14.40
N VAL A 118 7.42 -13.32 14.15
CA VAL A 118 6.05 -13.55 14.64
C VAL A 118 5.26 -14.28 13.56
N ALA A 119 4.84 -15.51 13.86
CA ALA A 119 4.03 -16.32 12.96
C ALA A 119 2.56 -15.85 12.95
N LEU A 120 2.29 -14.77 12.22
CA LEU A 120 0.97 -14.17 12.08
C LEU A 120 0.00 -14.89 11.13
N GLY A 121 0.49 -15.88 10.38
CA GLY A 121 -0.24 -16.48 9.27
C GLY A 121 -0.76 -15.45 8.25
N GLU A 122 -1.53 -15.93 7.27
CA GLU A 122 -2.11 -15.05 6.25
C GLU A 122 -3.29 -14.24 6.81
N ALA A 123 -4.07 -14.83 7.73
CA ALA A 123 -5.22 -14.18 8.32
C ALA A 123 -4.80 -13.05 9.26
N GLY A 124 -3.83 -13.28 10.17
CA GLY A 124 -3.30 -12.24 11.03
C GLY A 124 -2.62 -11.11 10.23
N GLN A 125 -1.87 -11.44 9.17
CA GLN A 125 -1.31 -10.43 8.26
C GLN A 125 -2.38 -9.58 7.58
N TYR A 126 -3.47 -10.19 7.11
CA TYR A 126 -4.60 -9.47 6.52
C TYR A 126 -5.24 -8.51 7.53
N LEU A 127 -5.57 -9.02 8.73
CA LEU A 127 -6.20 -8.25 9.80
C LEU A 127 -5.33 -7.08 10.27
N MET A 128 -4.02 -7.30 10.41
CA MET A 128 -3.06 -6.24 10.74
C MET A 128 -2.85 -5.22 9.61
N SER A 129 -3.23 -5.57 8.38
CA SER A 129 -3.12 -4.70 7.20
C SER A 129 -4.43 -3.96 6.88
N LEU A 130 -5.50 -4.17 7.64
CA LEU A 130 -6.72 -3.36 7.52
C LEU A 130 -6.42 -1.92 7.97
N CYS A 131 -6.98 -0.96 7.24
CA CYS A 131 -6.71 0.46 7.44
C CYS A 131 -7.90 1.15 8.10
N PHE A 132 -7.65 1.91 9.15
CA PHE A 132 -8.61 2.68 9.93
C PHE A 132 -8.32 4.19 9.82
N CYS A 133 -7.69 4.64 8.73
CA CYS A 133 -7.61 6.08 8.42
C CYS A 133 -9.03 6.65 8.15
N PRO A 134 -9.24 7.97 8.20
CA PRO A 134 -10.58 8.57 8.05
C PRO A 134 -11.34 8.08 6.81
N TYR A 135 -10.66 7.91 5.67
CA TYR A 135 -11.28 7.43 4.43
C TYR A 135 -11.74 5.97 4.53
N CYS A 136 -10.95 5.09 5.14
CA CYS A 136 -11.35 3.69 5.30
C CYS A 136 -12.43 3.54 6.37
N ARG A 137 -12.42 4.37 7.42
CA ARG A 137 -13.50 4.40 8.41
C ARG A 137 -14.84 4.78 7.77
N THR A 138 -14.85 5.79 6.91
CA THR A 138 -16.05 6.14 6.12
C THR A 138 -16.44 5.01 5.17
N GLY A 139 -15.48 4.44 4.44
CA GLY A 139 -15.72 3.34 3.50
C GLY A 139 -16.31 2.09 4.17
N TYR A 140 -15.84 1.74 5.37
CA TYR A 140 -16.46 0.66 6.14
C TYR A 140 -17.94 0.95 6.46
N GLY A 141 -18.29 2.20 6.73
CA GLY A 141 -19.69 2.63 6.93
C GLY A 141 -20.57 2.41 5.68
N GLU A 142 -20.03 2.62 4.48
CA GLU A 142 -20.72 2.34 3.20
C GLU A 142 -21.01 0.84 3.04
N HIS A 143 -20.20 -0.01 3.67
CA HIS A 143 -20.38 -1.47 3.73
C HIS A 143 -21.09 -1.94 5.02
N SER A 144 -21.86 -1.04 5.67
CA SER A 144 -22.64 -1.32 6.89
C SER A 144 -21.81 -1.78 8.10
N LEU A 145 -20.53 -1.40 8.17
CA LEU A 145 -19.66 -1.65 9.31
C LEU A 145 -19.44 -0.37 10.13
N ASP A 146 -19.55 -0.49 11.45
CA ASP A 146 -19.03 0.53 12.36
C ASP A 146 -17.51 0.36 12.52
N ALA A 147 -16.74 1.39 12.20
CA ALA A 147 -15.29 1.29 12.16
C ALA A 147 -14.63 1.05 13.53
N ASP A 148 -15.23 1.53 14.62
CA ASP A 148 -14.70 1.31 15.97
C ASP A 148 -15.01 -0.10 16.47
N ARG A 149 -16.22 -0.59 16.20
CA ARG A 149 -16.59 -1.99 16.43
C ARG A 149 -15.74 -2.93 15.59
N LEU A 150 -15.49 -2.60 14.33
CA LEU A 150 -14.60 -3.36 13.46
C LEU A 150 -13.17 -3.37 14.02
N ALA A 151 -12.62 -2.23 14.41
CA ALA A 151 -11.28 -2.18 15.00
C ALA A 151 -11.20 -3.03 16.27
N HIS A 152 -12.22 -2.97 17.13
CA HIS A 152 -12.32 -3.84 18.31
C HIS A 152 -12.39 -5.32 17.93
N ALA A 153 -13.25 -5.70 16.98
CA ALA A 153 -13.38 -7.07 16.50
C ALA A 153 -12.07 -7.60 15.93
N VAL A 154 -11.33 -6.79 15.15
CA VAL A 154 -10.00 -7.14 14.63
C VAL A 154 -9.01 -7.39 15.77
N ARG A 155 -8.96 -6.52 16.79
CA ARG A 155 -8.07 -6.72 17.94
C ARG A 155 -8.41 -7.98 18.74
N THR A 156 -9.69 -8.28 18.90
CA THR A 156 -10.17 -9.52 19.55
C THR A 156 -9.83 -10.75 18.71
N ALA A 157 -10.02 -10.68 17.40
CA ALA A 157 -9.68 -11.74 16.44
C ALA A 157 -8.18 -12.06 16.41
N LEU A 158 -7.32 -11.06 16.65
CA LEU A 158 -5.87 -11.24 16.73
C LEU A 158 -5.39 -11.80 18.08
N GLU A 159 -6.21 -11.80 19.13
CA GLU A 159 -5.78 -12.23 20.47
C GLU A 159 -5.28 -13.69 20.53
N PRO A 160 -5.94 -14.68 19.89
CA PRO A 160 -5.42 -16.04 19.79
C PRO A 160 -4.10 -16.14 19.00
N VAL A 161 -3.95 -15.32 17.96
CA VAL A 161 -2.73 -15.25 17.13
C VAL A 161 -1.54 -14.82 17.98
N TRP A 162 -1.71 -13.79 18.80
CA TRP A 162 -0.68 -13.32 19.74
C TRP A 162 -0.31 -14.36 20.81
N ARG A 163 -1.21 -15.31 21.10
CA ARG A 163 -0.96 -16.43 22.01
C ARG A 163 -0.34 -17.65 21.32
N GLY A 164 -0.09 -17.59 20.01
CA GLY A 164 0.48 -18.68 19.23
C GLY A 164 -0.50 -19.81 18.93
N ALA A 165 -1.81 -19.52 18.89
CA ALA A 165 -2.79 -20.50 18.42
C ALA A 165 -2.53 -20.84 16.94
N PRO A 166 -2.73 -22.11 16.52
CA PRO A 166 -2.63 -22.48 15.12
C PRO A 166 -3.68 -21.76 14.29
N GLU A 167 -3.30 -21.31 13.11
CA GLU A 167 -4.17 -20.61 12.17
C GLU A 167 -4.57 -21.50 11.00
N ASP A 168 -5.80 -21.31 10.54
CA ASP A 168 -6.21 -21.80 9.22
C ASP A 168 -5.63 -20.87 8.14
N GLU A 169 -5.18 -21.43 7.03
CA GLU A 169 -4.56 -20.67 5.95
C GLU A 169 -5.59 -19.86 5.15
N GLY A 170 -5.12 -18.76 4.56
CA GLY A 170 -5.86 -17.95 3.61
C GLY A 170 -7.14 -17.31 4.13
N TRP A 171 -8.07 -17.14 3.20
CA TRP A 171 -9.30 -16.39 3.42
C TRP A 171 -10.24 -17.07 4.44
N ALA A 172 -10.23 -18.40 4.51
CA ALA A 172 -11.01 -19.15 5.49
C ALA A 172 -10.61 -18.80 6.93
N GLY A 173 -9.31 -18.57 7.18
CA GLY A 173 -8.82 -18.09 8.46
C GLY A 173 -9.38 -16.70 8.81
N VAL A 174 -9.45 -15.78 7.85
CA VAL A 174 -10.03 -14.44 8.05
C VAL A 174 -11.51 -14.54 8.41
N GLU A 175 -12.28 -15.36 7.69
CA GLU A 175 -13.72 -15.55 7.96
C GLU A 175 -13.98 -16.20 9.31
N LYS A 176 -13.16 -17.16 9.71
CA LYS A 176 -13.23 -17.80 11.03
C LYS A 176 -12.93 -16.81 12.16
N LEU A 177 -11.91 -15.97 11.99
CA LEU A 177 -11.46 -15.03 13.01
C LEU A 177 -12.40 -13.82 13.15
N LEU A 178 -12.86 -13.25 12.03
CA LEU A 178 -13.61 -11.98 12.02
C LEU A 178 -15.13 -12.18 11.84
N GLY A 179 -15.55 -13.38 11.43
CA GLY A 179 -16.91 -13.66 10.97
C GLY A 179 -17.06 -13.40 9.47
N GLU A 180 -17.74 -14.31 8.77
CA GLU A 180 -17.88 -14.32 7.31
C GLU A 180 -18.42 -12.99 6.75
N SER A 181 -19.49 -12.45 7.35
CA SER A 181 -20.12 -11.21 6.88
C SER A 181 -19.18 -10.01 7.03
N THR A 182 -18.50 -9.89 8.17
CA THR A 182 -17.57 -8.80 8.45
C THR A 182 -16.32 -8.90 7.57
N ALA A 183 -15.73 -10.09 7.44
CA ALA A 183 -14.60 -10.34 6.54
C ALA A 183 -14.93 -9.98 5.09
N ARG A 184 -16.10 -10.40 4.60
CA ARG A 184 -16.55 -10.07 3.24
C ARG A 184 -16.69 -8.57 3.03
N ALA A 185 -17.25 -7.84 4.00
CA ALA A 185 -17.40 -6.39 3.93
C ALA A 185 -16.04 -5.66 3.92
N THR A 186 -15.04 -6.09 4.71
CA THR A 186 -13.70 -5.49 4.65
C THR A 186 -13.01 -5.73 3.31
N ARG A 187 -13.19 -6.91 2.72
CA ARG A 187 -12.68 -7.23 1.38
C ARG A 187 -13.40 -6.48 0.29
N ALA A 188 -14.72 -6.35 0.35
CA ALA A 188 -15.52 -5.60 -0.61
C ALA A 188 -15.04 -4.15 -0.71
N TRP A 189 -14.81 -3.48 0.42
CA TRP A 189 -14.21 -2.14 0.46
C TRP A 189 -12.83 -2.09 -0.24
N ARG A 190 -11.94 -3.04 0.09
CA ARG A 190 -10.59 -3.08 -0.51
C ARG A 190 -10.65 -3.30 -2.02
N GLU A 191 -11.46 -4.24 -2.49
CA GLU A 191 -11.62 -4.55 -3.91
C GLU A 191 -12.26 -3.41 -4.69
N GLU A 192 -13.26 -2.73 -4.12
CA GLU A 192 -13.89 -1.57 -4.74
C GLU A 192 -12.89 -0.42 -4.93
N ARG A 193 -12.08 -0.12 -3.91
CA ARG A 193 -11.04 0.90 -4.01
C ARG A 193 -9.89 0.48 -4.92
N ALA A 194 -9.53 -0.81 -4.96
CA ALA A 194 -8.50 -1.29 -5.87
C ALA A 194 -8.92 -1.17 -7.34
N ARG A 195 -10.18 -1.50 -7.66
CA ARG A 195 -10.74 -1.43 -9.04
C ARG A 195 -10.81 -0.03 -9.65
N THR A 196 -10.64 1.00 -8.83
CA THR A 196 -10.68 2.39 -9.32
C THR A 196 -9.30 2.95 -9.64
N LEU A 197 -8.23 2.20 -9.34
CA LEU A 197 -6.84 2.57 -9.66
C LEU A 197 -6.52 2.30 -11.14
#